data_AF-A0A3C1GFR5-F1
#
_entry.id   AF-A0A3C1GFR5-F1
#
_cell.length_a   1.000
_cell.length_b   1.000
_cell.length_c   1.000
_cell.angle_alpha   90.00
_cell.angle_beta   90.00
_cell.angle_gamma   90.00
#
_symmetry.space_group_name_H-M   'P 1'
#
loop_
_entity.id
_entity.type
_entity.pdbx_description
1 polymer ?
#
loop_
_entity_poly.entity_id
_entity_poly.type
_entity_poly.pdbx_seq_one_letter_code
_entity_poly.pdbx_strand_id
1 'polypeptide(L)'
;MTATVYTLAKGAASLSLVTHPYYMAGDLPIGSSGRSTELLYGDDGPMVGYVNERGERRLPLAVAVRGTTGQGLETSLNSLLALLPHEGETATLTIQRSNGTMSGTLTIIGYEQLECVYGLARDLGSEAVLSVELICDPHLLTATETLYAPATDYLLLPDVASLNGMIGLAAAPVDLALGSATDGIKNLWAGVYPEWPPDTSLFFHEMTGKTWTGGAAAADALGWPDGAGNTLWSDTSDALVTTSIDTADVLPGEYLVLARCKSATVHGDVYCGASAVLAEMLTAHVEATTLEWHALGVVSLPTQAVRGAATAPLYIGIKSLATGTMYINAVALVPTTWGMCGWVGGASHAHALVWEDGIVYADDVASLAKSLGHQLRTLGGSLIVVGGAAASVAPTFQVTLGASYVPRWEQLPSASGLPTIASLVAAGLATTVAPEDDTGPDEYL
;
A
#
# COMPACT_ATOMS: atom_id res chain seq x y z
N MET A 1 -28.34 -21.96 -12.65
CA MET A 1 -27.34 -21.46 -11.70
C MET A 1 -26.72 -22.67 -11.03
N THR A 2 -25.45 -22.92 -11.29
CA THR A 2 -24.70 -24.09 -10.80
C THR A 2 -24.22 -23.81 -9.37
N ALA A 3 -24.32 -24.82 -8.50
CA ALA A 3 -24.25 -24.69 -7.04
C ALA A 3 -22.97 -24.01 -6.53
N THR A 4 -23.12 -22.83 -5.94
CA THR A 4 -22.11 -22.20 -5.07
C THR A 4 -22.11 -22.96 -3.74
N VAL A 5 -20.95 -23.46 -3.29
CA VAL A 5 -20.86 -24.09 -1.97
C VAL A 5 -20.69 -22.99 -0.94
N TYR A 6 -21.54 -22.99 0.08
CA TYR A 6 -21.47 -22.08 1.21
C TYR A 6 -21.16 -22.89 2.46
N THR A 7 -20.03 -22.62 3.09
CA THR A 7 -19.60 -23.29 4.32
C THR A 7 -19.49 -22.25 5.42
N LEU A 8 -20.25 -22.44 6.49
CA LEU A 8 -20.13 -21.65 7.71
C LEU A 8 -19.21 -22.39 8.69
N ALA A 9 -18.27 -21.70 9.32
CA ALA A 9 -17.38 -22.29 10.30
C ALA A 9 -17.11 -21.36 11.49
N LYS A 10 -16.90 -21.96 12.67
CA LYS A 10 -16.47 -21.27 13.89
C LYS A 10 -15.58 -22.22 14.69
N GLY A 11 -14.33 -21.83 14.93
CA GLY A 11 -13.32 -22.71 15.50
C GLY A 11 -13.14 -23.99 14.67
N ALA A 12 -13.23 -25.15 15.31
CA ALA A 12 -13.11 -26.45 14.63
C ALA A 12 -14.43 -26.96 14.01
N ALA A 13 -15.56 -26.30 14.29
CA ALA A 13 -16.87 -26.71 13.79
C ALA A 13 -17.15 -26.05 12.42
N SER A 14 -17.70 -26.83 11.48
CA SER A 14 -18.09 -26.33 10.17
C SER A 14 -19.33 -27.06 9.64
N LEU A 15 -20.14 -26.34 8.87
CA LEU A 15 -21.36 -26.85 8.24
C LEU A 15 -21.48 -26.33 6.81
N SER A 16 -21.77 -27.22 5.86
CA SER A 16 -22.13 -26.85 4.49
C SER A 16 -23.63 -26.54 4.43
N LEU A 17 -23.97 -25.35 3.95
CA LEU A 17 -25.33 -24.81 3.90
C LEU A 17 -26.11 -25.23 2.64
N VAL A 18 -25.52 -26.08 1.80
CA VAL A 18 -26.13 -26.58 0.54
C VAL A 18 -26.26 -28.10 0.50
N THR A 19 -25.94 -28.76 1.60
CA THR A 19 -25.99 -30.21 1.74
C THR A 19 -26.83 -30.59 2.93
N HIS A 20 -27.56 -31.71 2.83
CA HIS A 20 -28.35 -32.24 3.93
C HIS A 20 -27.55 -32.25 5.25
N PRO A 21 -28.08 -31.70 6.36
CA PRO A 21 -29.47 -31.24 6.56
C PRO A 21 -29.79 -29.78 6.18
N TYR A 22 -28.84 -29.01 5.65
CA TYR A 22 -28.99 -27.57 5.41
C TYR A 22 -29.13 -27.23 3.94
N TYR A 23 -30.04 -26.31 3.63
CA TYR A 23 -30.27 -25.86 2.26
C TYR A 23 -30.50 -24.35 2.27
N MET A 24 -29.62 -23.58 1.62
CA MET A 24 -29.84 -22.15 1.44
C MET A 24 -31.11 -21.89 0.63
N ALA A 25 -31.94 -20.97 1.12
CA ALA A 25 -33.23 -20.64 0.54
C ALA A 25 -33.14 -19.60 -0.61
N GLY A 26 -31.94 -19.10 -0.91
CA GLY A 26 -31.66 -18.16 -2.00
C GLY A 26 -30.16 -17.91 -2.13
N ASP A 27 -29.72 -17.15 -3.14
CA ASP A 27 -28.32 -16.73 -3.26
C ASP A 27 -28.03 -15.56 -2.30
N LEU A 28 -26.83 -15.54 -1.73
CA LEU A 28 -26.38 -14.39 -0.93
C LEU A 28 -26.09 -13.20 -1.86
N PRO A 29 -26.50 -11.97 -1.50
CA PRO A 29 -26.19 -10.77 -2.26
C PRO A 29 -24.73 -10.35 -2.02
N ILE A 30 -23.77 -11.17 -2.48
CA ILE A 30 -22.31 -10.94 -2.39
C ILE A 30 -21.87 -9.94 -3.48
N GLY A 31 -22.74 -8.97 -3.82
CA GLY A 31 -22.40 -7.89 -4.75
C GLY A 31 -21.31 -6.99 -4.16
N SER A 32 -20.92 -5.95 -4.91
CA SER A 32 -19.96 -4.96 -4.41
C SER A 32 -20.48 -4.34 -3.11
N SER A 33 -19.69 -4.38 -2.04
CA SER A 33 -20.00 -3.70 -0.77
C SER A 33 -20.58 -2.31 -1.04
N GLY A 34 -21.72 -1.98 -0.43
CA GLY A 34 -22.33 -0.66 -0.58
C GLY A 34 -21.35 0.41 -0.14
N ARG A 35 -20.74 1.11 -1.11
CA ARG A 35 -19.92 2.29 -0.84
C ARG A 35 -20.88 3.40 -0.48
N SER A 36 -20.85 3.90 0.76
CA SER A 36 -21.40 5.22 1.02
C SER A 36 -20.34 6.24 0.60
N THR A 37 -20.64 6.94 -0.49
CA THR A 37 -19.88 8.11 -0.91
C THR A 37 -20.57 9.31 -0.27
N GLU A 38 -19.91 9.99 0.68
CA GLU A 38 -20.40 11.27 1.15
C GLU A 38 -19.88 12.35 0.19
N LEU A 39 -20.80 12.94 -0.56
CA LEU A 39 -20.51 14.09 -1.41
C LEU A 39 -20.51 15.33 -0.52
N LEU A 40 -19.34 15.94 -0.36
CA LEU A 40 -19.23 17.25 0.26
C LEU A 40 -19.47 18.29 -0.84
N TYR A 41 -20.51 19.10 -0.65
CA TYR A 41 -20.76 20.23 -1.54
C TYR A 41 -19.97 21.43 -1.02
N GLY A 42 -18.88 21.77 -1.71
CA GLY A 42 -18.18 23.04 -1.57
C GLY A 42 -18.61 24.04 -2.64
N ASP A 43 -18.13 25.27 -2.53
CA ASP A 43 -18.39 26.34 -3.52
C ASP A 43 -17.80 26.01 -4.91
N ASP A 44 -16.82 25.09 -4.97
CA ASP A 44 -16.14 24.62 -6.19
C ASP A 44 -16.72 23.30 -6.76
N GLY A 45 -17.93 22.90 -6.36
CA GLY A 45 -18.61 21.69 -6.85
C GLY A 45 -18.55 20.46 -5.93
N PRO A 46 -19.08 19.30 -6.37
CA PRO A 46 -19.13 18.10 -5.54
C PRO A 46 -17.75 17.46 -5.40
N MET A 47 -17.13 17.59 -4.22
CA MET A 47 -15.92 16.85 -3.88
C MET A 47 -16.29 15.54 -3.17
N VAL A 48 -15.61 14.45 -3.55
CA VAL A 48 -15.66 13.19 -2.79
C VAL A 48 -14.89 13.41 -1.50
N GLY A 49 -15.60 13.76 -0.42
CA GLY A 49 -14.99 14.13 0.85
C GLY A 49 -14.44 12.94 1.64
N TYR A 50 -15.08 11.77 1.48
CA TYR A 50 -14.66 10.53 2.11
C TYR A 50 -15.37 9.33 1.46
N VAL A 51 -14.63 8.29 1.08
CA VAL A 51 -15.22 6.97 0.80
C VAL A 51 -15.17 6.19 2.11
N ASN A 52 -16.32 5.94 2.73
CA ASN A 52 -16.34 5.11 3.93
C ASN A 52 -16.13 3.64 3.50
N GLU A 53 -14.87 3.22 3.38
CA GLU A 53 -14.50 1.84 3.05
C GLU A 53 -14.74 0.84 4.21
N ARG A 54 -15.10 1.33 5.41
CA ARG A 54 -15.18 0.55 6.64
C ARG A 54 -16.61 0.21 7.10
N GLY A 55 -17.63 0.52 6.31
CA GLY A 55 -19.00 0.12 6.67
C GLY A 55 -19.11 -1.41 6.74
N GLU A 56 -19.55 -1.94 7.88
CA GLU A 56 -19.85 -3.37 8.04
C GLU A 56 -20.79 -3.83 6.93
N ARG A 57 -20.52 -5.02 6.38
CA ARG A 57 -21.40 -5.63 5.40
C ARG A 57 -22.52 -6.37 6.11
N ARG A 58 -23.76 -6.05 5.76
CA ARG A 58 -24.94 -6.78 6.24
C ARG A 58 -25.41 -7.76 5.16
N LEU A 59 -25.45 -9.05 5.49
CA LEU A 59 -25.86 -10.12 4.58
C LEU A 59 -27.08 -10.86 5.13
N PRO A 60 -28.25 -10.79 4.47
CA PRO A 60 -29.39 -11.61 4.84
C PRO A 60 -29.10 -13.07 4.47
N LEU A 61 -29.02 -13.93 5.48
CA LEU A 61 -28.87 -15.37 5.33
C LEU A 61 -30.20 -16.06 5.67
N ALA A 62 -30.70 -16.89 4.76
CA ALA A 62 -31.86 -17.76 4.99
C ALA A 62 -31.50 -19.22 4.69
N VAL A 63 -31.62 -20.09 5.70
CA VAL A 63 -31.29 -21.51 5.60
C VAL A 63 -32.49 -22.35 6.01
N ALA A 64 -32.95 -23.20 5.10
CA ALA A 64 -33.87 -24.28 5.39
C ALA A 64 -33.10 -25.43 6.05
N VAL A 65 -33.48 -25.75 7.28
CA VAL A 65 -32.89 -26.82 8.10
C VAL A 65 -33.87 -27.97 8.15
N ARG A 66 -33.41 -29.17 7.78
CA ARG A 66 -34.22 -30.38 7.80
C ARG A 66 -33.79 -31.35 8.89
N GLY A 67 -34.76 -32.05 9.47
CA GLY A 67 -34.53 -33.16 10.40
C GLY A 67 -35.30 -34.39 9.95
N THR A 68 -34.79 -35.59 10.25
CA THR A 68 -35.55 -36.84 10.06
C THR A 68 -36.62 -37.04 11.13
N THR A 69 -36.50 -36.32 12.25
CA THR A 69 -37.44 -36.26 13.38
C THR A 69 -37.45 -34.85 13.97
N GLY A 70 -38.43 -34.50 14.81
CA GLY A 70 -38.43 -33.21 15.52
C GLY A 70 -37.16 -32.99 16.38
N GLN A 71 -36.66 -34.04 17.03
CA GLN A 71 -35.38 -33.99 17.77
C GLN A 71 -34.18 -33.82 16.83
N GLY A 72 -34.20 -34.48 15.68
CA GLY A 72 -33.16 -34.34 14.65
C GLY A 72 -33.12 -32.91 14.09
N LEU A 73 -34.29 -32.29 13.88
CA LEU A 73 -34.41 -30.90 13.46
C LEU A 73 -33.82 -29.96 14.52
N GLU A 74 -34.14 -30.17 15.79
CA GLU A 74 -33.60 -29.40 16.91
C GLU A 74 -32.07 -29.50 17.00
N THR A 75 -31.52 -30.72 16.86
CA THR A 75 -30.06 -30.92 16.86
C THR A 75 -29.38 -30.19 15.70
N SER A 76 -29.95 -30.26 14.48
CA SER A 76 -29.43 -29.54 13.32
C SER A 76 -29.50 -28.01 13.50
N LEU A 77 -30.61 -27.50 14.04
CA LEU A 77 -30.76 -26.07 14.33
C LEU A 77 -29.74 -25.59 15.37
N ASN A 78 -29.58 -26.33 16.48
CA ASN A 78 -28.59 -26.01 17.51
C ASN A 78 -27.16 -26.05 16.96
N SER A 79 -26.86 -26.95 16.02
CA SER A 79 -25.56 -27.02 15.35
C SER A 79 -25.30 -25.80 14.47
N LEU A 80 -26.31 -25.31 13.75
CA LEU A 80 -26.21 -24.10 12.94
C LEU A 80 -26.06 -22.84 13.82
N LEU A 81 -26.89 -22.72 14.86
CA LEU A 81 -26.82 -21.60 15.80
C LEU A 81 -25.47 -21.54 16.53
N ALA A 82 -24.89 -22.69 16.87
CA ALA A 82 -23.58 -22.76 17.50
C ALA A 82 -22.45 -22.19 16.63
N LEU A 83 -22.64 -22.07 15.30
CA LEU A 83 -21.66 -21.46 14.41
C LEU A 83 -21.79 -19.93 14.30
N LEU A 84 -22.89 -19.34 14.77
CA LEU A 84 -23.01 -17.87 14.81
C LEU A 84 -22.06 -17.32 15.88
N PRO A 85 -21.33 -16.22 15.60
CA PRO A 85 -20.39 -15.66 16.56
C PRO A 85 -21.12 -14.96 17.71
N HIS A 86 -20.63 -15.13 18.93
CA HIS A 86 -21.01 -14.29 20.07
C HIS A 86 -20.16 -13.02 20.13
N GLU A 87 -20.46 -12.12 21.06
CA GLU A 87 -19.69 -10.89 21.27
C GLU A 87 -18.20 -11.20 21.50
N GLY A 88 -17.33 -10.64 20.66
CA GLY A 88 -15.88 -10.88 20.69
C GLY A 88 -15.41 -12.17 20.00
N GLU A 89 -16.33 -12.97 19.44
CA GLU A 89 -16.00 -14.11 18.59
C GLU A 89 -16.12 -13.74 17.11
N THR A 90 -15.45 -14.52 16.25
CA THR A 90 -15.63 -14.44 14.79
C THR A 90 -16.01 -15.80 14.23
N ALA A 91 -16.77 -15.78 13.14
CA ALA A 91 -17.05 -16.96 12.32
C ALA A 91 -16.62 -16.67 10.88
N THR A 92 -16.50 -17.70 10.06
CA THR A 92 -16.13 -17.56 8.66
C THR A 92 -17.21 -18.15 7.76
N LEU A 93 -17.57 -17.41 6.72
CA LEU A 93 -18.38 -17.88 5.63
C LEU A 93 -17.50 -18.05 4.40
N THR A 94 -17.23 -19.30 4.03
CA THR A 94 -16.52 -19.64 2.80
C THR A 94 -17.51 -19.83 1.67
N ILE A 95 -17.29 -19.14 0.57
CA ILE A 95 -18.07 -19.18 -0.66
C ILE A 95 -17.19 -19.75 -1.77
N GLN A 96 -17.56 -20.88 -2.35
CA GLN A 96 -16.84 -21.50 -3.45
C GLN A 96 -17.72 -21.51 -4.71
N ARG A 97 -17.16 -21.04 -5.85
CA ARG A 97 -17.88 -21.13 -7.13
C ARG A 97 -18.11 -22.60 -7.50
N SER A 98 -19.19 -22.85 -8.23
CA SER A 98 -19.57 -24.20 -8.67
C SER A 98 -18.54 -24.91 -9.56
N ASN A 99 -17.63 -24.17 -10.17
CA ASN A 99 -16.53 -24.74 -10.96
C ASN A 99 -15.33 -25.16 -10.09
N GLY A 100 -15.39 -24.92 -8.77
CA GLY A 100 -14.40 -25.35 -7.79
C GLY A 100 -13.09 -24.56 -7.81
N THR A 101 -12.83 -23.76 -8.83
CA THR A 101 -11.52 -23.13 -9.08
C THR A 101 -11.24 -21.90 -8.22
N MET A 102 -12.23 -21.41 -7.49
CA MET A 102 -12.10 -20.22 -6.68
C MET A 102 -12.89 -20.43 -5.38
N SER A 103 -12.33 -20.05 -4.23
CA SER A 103 -13.00 -19.87 -2.94
C SER A 103 -12.67 -18.51 -2.30
N GLY A 104 -13.68 -17.84 -1.73
CA GLY A 104 -13.53 -16.61 -0.96
C GLY A 104 -14.06 -16.80 0.46
N THR A 105 -13.50 -16.09 1.42
CA THR A 105 -13.85 -16.17 2.84
C THR A 105 -14.28 -14.79 3.33
N LEU A 106 -15.43 -14.76 4.00
CA LEU A 106 -15.96 -13.57 4.66
C LEU A 106 -15.93 -13.78 6.16
N THR A 107 -15.32 -12.86 6.89
CA THR A 107 -15.38 -12.86 8.36
C THR A 107 -16.73 -12.33 8.80
N ILE A 108 -17.42 -13.09 9.64
CA ILE A 108 -18.64 -12.68 10.33
C ILE A 108 -18.21 -12.23 11.73
N ILE A 109 -18.54 -10.98 12.05
CA ILE A 109 -18.21 -10.34 13.33
C ILE A 109 -19.43 -10.26 14.27
N GLY A 110 -20.63 -10.50 13.73
CA GLY A 110 -21.86 -10.49 14.51
C GLY A 110 -23.07 -10.94 13.69
N TYR A 111 -24.24 -10.89 14.32
CA TYR A 111 -25.51 -11.13 13.65
C TYR A 111 -26.65 -10.36 14.32
N GLU A 112 -27.67 -10.02 13.55
CA GLU A 112 -28.89 -9.36 13.98
C GLU A 112 -30.12 -10.05 13.37
N GLN A 113 -31.32 -9.69 13.84
CA GLN A 113 -32.60 -10.13 13.26
C GLN A 113 -32.74 -11.66 13.13
N LEU A 114 -32.28 -12.40 14.14
CA LEU A 114 -32.38 -13.85 14.17
C LEU A 114 -33.85 -14.28 14.35
N GLU A 115 -34.42 -14.86 13.30
CA GLU A 115 -35.79 -15.37 13.28
C GLU A 115 -35.79 -16.86 12.93
N CYS A 116 -36.46 -17.66 13.75
CA CYS A 116 -36.66 -19.08 13.46
C CYS A 116 -38.12 -19.45 13.70
N VAL A 117 -38.80 -19.92 12.66
CA VAL A 117 -40.16 -20.45 12.79
C VAL A 117 -40.09 -21.89 13.34
N TYR A 118 -39.79 -22.02 14.64
CA TYR A 118 -39.50 -23.30 15.29
C TYR A 118 -40.73 -24.01 15.86
N GLY A 119 -41.61 -23.26 16.55
CA GLY A 119 -42.72 -23.85 17.34
C GLY A 119 -43.72 -24.66 16.52
N LEU A 120 -44.10 -24.16 15.33
CA LEU A 120 -44.98 -24.89 14.41
C LEU A 120 -44.24 -26.00 13.64
N ALA A 121 -42.95 -25.84 13.35
CA ALA A 121 -42.16 -26.81 12.59
C ALA A 121 -41.86 -28.08 13.40
N ARG A 122 -41.60 -27.96 14.71
CA ARG A 122 -41.41 -29.10 15.62
C ARG A 122 -42.64 -30.01 15.66
N ASP A 123 -43.84 -29.42 15.59
CA ASP A 123 -45.11 -30.14 15.75
C ASP A 123 -45.75 -30.56 14.40
N LEU A 124 -45.47 -29.86 13.29
CA LEU A 124 -46.11 -30.07 11.98
C LEU A 124 -45.21 -30.66 10.88
N GLY A 125 -43.89 -30.76 11.04
CA GLY A 125 -43.03 -31.21 9.93
C GLY A 125 -41.55 -31.43 10.23
N SER A 126 -40.78 -31.69 9.18
CA SER A 126 -39.35 -32.03 9.19
C SER A 126 -38.43 -30.87 8.79
N GLU A 127 -38.96 -29.66 8.58
CA GLU A 127 -38.24 -28.53 8.01
C GLU A 127 -38.59 -27.22 8.72
N ALA A 128 -37.58 -26.43 9.05
CA ALA A 128 -37.71 -25.07 9.57
C ALA A 128 -36.80 -24.13 8.76
N VAL A 129 -37.17 -22.85 8.64
CA VAL A 129 -36.33 -21.84 8.01
C VAL A 129 -35.76 -20.93 9.11
N LEU A 130 -34.44 -20.85 9.17
CA LEU A 130 -33.71 -19.87 9.96
C LEU A 130 -33.36 -18.68 9.07
N SER A 131 -33.78 -17.48 9.46
CA SER A 131 -33.38 -16.23 8.82
C SER A 131 -32.56 -15.41 9.80
N VAL A 132 -31.46 -14.83 9.33
CA VAL A 132 -30.56 -14.01 10.15
C VAL A 132 -29.86 -12.99 9.27
N GLU A 133 -29.65 -11.78 9.79
CA GLU A 133 -28.77 -10.80 9.17
C GLU A 133 -27.35 -10.98 9.72
N LEU A 134 -26.42 -11.43 8.89
CA LEU A 134 -25.01 -11.54 9.28
C LEU A 134 -24.35 -10.16 9.16
N ILE A 135 -23.62 -9.78 10.20
CA ILE A 135 -22.74 -8.61 10.19
C ILE A 135 -21.33 -9.11 9.91
N CYS A 136 -20.75 -8.62 8.82
CA CYS A 136 -19.50 -9.13 8.28
C CYS A 136 -18.50 -8.01 8.05
N ASP A 137 -17.23 -8.38 7.96
CA ASP A 137 -16.22 -7.53 7.36
C ASP A 137 -16.66 -7.06 5.96
N PRO A 138 -16.28 -5.84 5.53
CA PRO A 138 -16.73 -5.28 4.27
C PRO A 138 -16.24 -6.05 3.04
N HIS A 139 -15.22 -6.90 3.18
CA HIS A 139 -14.50 -7.50 2.06
C HIS A 139 -14.52 -9.03 2.12
N LEU A 140 -14.90 -9.65 1.00
CA LEU A 140 -14.71 -11.07 0.77
C LEU A 140 -13.28 -11.31 0.26
N LEU A 141 -12.48 -12.07 1.00
CA LEU A 141 -11.04 -12.26 0.74
C LEU A 141 -10.75 -13.63 0.11
N THR A 142 -9.74 -13.74 -0.75
CA THR A 142 -9.29 -15.05 -1.28
C THR A 142 -8.11 -15.60 -0.48
N ALA A 143 -7.54 -16.73 -0.91
CA ALA A 143 -6.24 -17.15 -0.41
C ALA A 143 -5.17 -16.08 -0.71
N THR A 144 -4.19 -15.95 0.19
CA THR A 144 -3.02 -15.10 -0.02
C THR A 144 -2.24 -15.58 -1.24
N GLU A 145 -1.93 -14.64 -2.14
CA GLU A 145 -1.12 -14.86 -3.33
C GLU A 145 0.32 -14.38 -3.08
N THR A 146 1.29 -15.13 -3.61
CA THR A 146 2.71 -14.75 -3.55
C THR A 146 3.10 -14.06 -4.84
N LEU A 147 3.59 -12.82 -4.73
CA LEU A 147 4.09 -12.04 -5.86
C LEU A 147 5.61 -12.24 -6.04
N TYR A 148 6.35 -12.23 -4.93
CA TYR A 148 7.79 -12.46 -4.89
C TYR A 148 8.14 -13.44 -3.77
N ALA A 149 9.06 -14.36 -4.06
CA ALA A 149 9.53 -15.36 -3.13
C ALA A 149 10.91 -14.97 -2.56
N PRO A 150 11.04 -14.74 -1.24
CA PRO A 150 12.27 -14.22 -0.62
C PRO A 150 13.49 -15.16 -0.70
N ALA A 151 13.33 -16.38 -1.20
CA ALA A 151 14.44 -17.31 -1.42
C ALA A 151 15.05 -17.21 -2.83
N THR A 152 14.34 -16.61 -3.79
CA THR A 152 14.71 -16.60 -5.21
C THR A 152 14.78 -15.20 -5.80
N ASP A 153 13.97 -14.28 -5.29
CA ASP A 153 13.88 -12.93 -5.81
C ASP A 153 14.74 -11.97 -4.96
N TYR A 154 15.38 -11.03 -5.65
CA TYR A 154 16.27 -10.04 -5.05
C TYR A 154 16.11 -8.68 -5.72
N LEU A 155 16.39 -7.63 -4.96
CA LEU A 155 16.50 -6.25 -5.44
C LEU A 155 17.91 -5.72 -5.21
N LEU A 156 18.38 -4.85 -6.09
CA LEU A 156 19.62 -4.09 -5.91
C LEU A 156 19.26 -2.65 -5.56
N LEU A 157 19.05 -2.37 -4.27
CA LEU A 157 18.53 -1.09 -3.82
C LEU A 157 19.51 0.07 -4.08
N PRO A 158 19.03 1.27 -4.47
CA PRO A 158 17.63 1.59 -4.76
C PRO A 158 17.14 0.94 -6.06
N ASP A 159 15.91 0.44 -6.06
CA ASP A 159 15.35 -0.36 -7.16
C ASP A 159 13.84 -0.15 -7.31
N VAL A 160 13.28 -0.66 -8.42
CA VAL A 160 11.85 -0.67 -8.69
C VAL A 160 11.36 -2.10 -8.96
N ALA A 161 10.47 -2.60 -8.10
CA ALA A 161 9.82 -3.90 -8.29
C ALA A 161 8.45 -3.75 -8.96
N SER A 162 8.03 -4.75 -9.73
CA SER A 162 6.73 -4.75 -10.41
C SER A 162 5.64 -5.27 -9.49
N LEU A 163 4.55 -4.51 -9.38
CA LEU A 163 3.32 -4.96 -8.73
C LEU A 163 2.26 -5.39 -9.75
N ASN A 164 2.55 -5.34 -11.06
CA ASN A 164 1.59 -5.68 -12.12
C ASN A 164 1.17 -7.17 -12.16
N GLY A 165 1.86 -8.05 -11.43
CA GLY A 165 1.41 -9.42 -11.23
C GLY A 165 0.19 -9.55 -10.31
N MET A 166 -0.22 -8.45 -9.65
CA MET A 166 -1.38 -8.44 -8.77
C MET A 166 -2.70 -8.57 -9.56
N ILE A 167 -3.59 -9.43 -9.08
CA ILE A 167 -4.92 -9.63 -9.65
C ILE A 167 -5.98 -9.02 -8.72
N GLY A 168 -6.90 -8.24 -9.28
CA GLY A 168 -7.93 -7.52 -8.53
C GLY A 168 -8.39 -6.23 -9.22
N LEU A 169 -9.53 -5.68 -8.80
CA LEU A 169 -10.12 -4.41 -9.27
C LEU A 169 -10.18 -3.33 -8.17
N ALA A 170 -9.67 -3.58 -6.95
CA ALA A 170 -9.36 -2.53 -5.98
C ALA A 170 -8.05 -2.82 -5.24
N ALA A 171 -7.54 -1.80 -4.54
CA ALA A 171 -6.26 -1.87 -3.88
C ALA A 171 -6.25 -2.93 -2.76
N ALA A 172 -5.33 -3.89 -2.88
CA ALA A 172 -5.09 -4.91 -1.85
C ALA A 172 -3.91 -4.49 -0.97
N PRO A 173 -3.97 -4.75 0.36
CA PRO A 173 -2.78 -4.71 1.19
C PRO A 173 -1.66 -5.58 0.61
N VAL A 174 -0.46 -5.04 0.60
CA VAL A 174 0.75 -5.78 0.24
C VAL A 174 1.59 -5.95 1.49
N ASP A 175 1.83 -7.20 1.86
CA ASP A 175 2.82 -7.57 2.85
C ASP A 175 4.17 -7.73 2.15
N LEU A 176 5.21 -7.17 2.74
CA LEU A 176 6.57 -7.22 2.21
C LEU A 176 7.49 -7.89 3.21
N ALA A 177 8.47 -8.63 2.72
CA ALA A 177 9.56 -9.15 3.51
C ALA A 177 10.87 -8.84 2.77
N LEU A 178 11.80 -8.18 3.44
CA LEU A 178 13.13 -7.91 2.90
C LEU A 178 14.16 -8.53 3.83
N GLY A 179 15.11 -9.27 3.25
CA GLY A 179 16.21 -9.87 3.99
C GLY A 179 17.56 -9.50 3.41
N SER A 180 18.59 -9.40 4.24
CA SER A 180 19.97 -9.32 3.75
C SER A 180 20.87 -10.31 4.45
N ALA A 181 21.53 -11.13 3.64
CA ALA A 181 22.42 -12.19 4.12
C ALA A 181 23.86 -11.71 4.40
N THR A 182 24.24 -10.53 3.89
CA THR A 182 25.63 -10.05 3.92
C THR A 182 25.83 -8.84 4.83
N ASP A 183 25.00 -7.80 4.67
CA ASP A 183 25.07 -6.58 5.49
C ASP A 183 23.70 -6.30 6.10
N GLY A 184 23.65 -5.92 7.37
CA GLY A 184 22.40 -5.48 7.98
C GLY A 184 21.80 -4.30 7.22
N ILE A 185 20.48 -4.22 7.16
CA ILE A 185 19.68 -3.09 6.69
C ILE A 185 19.74 -1.99 7.75
N LYS A 186 20.16 -0.78 7.36
CA LYS A 186 20.22 0.40 8.25
C LYS A 186 18.97 1.25 8.15
N ASN A 187 18.47 1.43 6.94
CA ASN A 187 17.24 2.15 6.66
C ASN A 187 16.61 1.63 5.38
N LEU A 188 15.30 1.76 5.29
CA LEU A 188 14.54 1.41 4.10
C LEU A 188 13.27 2.24 3.99
N TRP A 189 12.89 2.60 2.77
CA TRP A 189 11.65 3.26 2.42
C TRP A 189 11.11 2.60 1.16
N ALA A 190 9.82 2.29 1.15
CA ALA A 190 9.16 1.77 -0.03
C ALA A 190 7.84 2.51 -0.26
N GLY A 191 7.57 2.89 -1.50
CA GLY A 191 6.38 3.62 -1.91
C GLY A 191 5.75 3.01 -3.15
N VAL A 192 4.42 3.05 -3.22
CA VAL A 192 3.67 2.58 -4.41
C VAL A 192 3.62 3.70 -5.44
N TYR A 193 3.89 3.38 -6.69
CA TYR A 193 3.64 4.24 -7.84
C TYR A 193 2.66 3.54 -8.80
N PRO A 194 1.60 4.20 -9.28
CA PRO A 194 0.49 3.53 -9.96
C PRO A 194 0.82 3.04 -11.38
N GLU A 195 1.93 3.49 -11.98
CA GLU A 195 2.31 3.11 -13.35
C GLU A 195 3.38 2.02 -13.38
N TRP A 196 3.41 1.22 -14.44
CA TRP A 196 4.50 0.29 -14.75
C TRP A 196 4.67 0.07 -16.27
N PRO A 197 5.92 -0.05 -16.76
CA PRO A 197 7.16 0.27 -16.04
C PRO A 197 7.29 1.79 -15.89
N PRO A 198 7.72 2.28 -14.72
CA PRO A 198 8.05 3.69 -14.59
C PRO A 198 9.44 3.93 -15.19
N ASP A 199 9.68 5.15 -15.66
CA ASP A 199 11.05 5.58 -15.90
C ASP A 199 11.75 5.76 -14.55
N THR A 200 12.73 4.91 -14.27
CA THR A 200 13.47 4.91 -13.00
C THR A 200 14.24 6.21 -12.78
N SER A 201 14.59 6.93 -13.85
CA SER A 201 15.27 8.22 -13.77
C SER A 201 14.38 9.32 -13.19
N LEU A 202 13.06 9.13 -13.14
CA LEU A 202 12.14 10.03 -12.44
C LEU A 202 12.30 9.94 -10.92
N PHE A 203 12.66 8.77 -10.40
CA PHE A 203 12.70 8.50 -8.96
C PHE A 203 14.11 8.54 -8.39
N PHE A 204 15.14 8.20 -9.18
CA PHE A 204 16.52 8.14 -8.73
C PHE A 204 17.39 9.10 -9.53
N HIS A 205 17.82 10.17 -8.88
CA HIS A 205 18.61 11.23 -9.48
C HIS A 205 20.05 11.19 -8.96
N GLU A 206 20.98 10.82 -9.82
CA GLU A 206 22.39 11.06 -9.54
C GLU A 206 22.70 12.55 -9.62
N MET A 207 23.53 13.05 -8.70
CA MET A 207 23.96 14.46 -8.69
C MET A 207 25.08 14.73 -9.70
N THR A 208 25.64 13.67 -10.29
CA THR A 208 26.58 13.72 -11.40
C THR A 208 25.96 14.42 -12.60
N GLY A 209 26.69 15.37 -13.21
CA GLY A 209 26.24 16.08 -14.41
C GLY A 209 25.15 17.13 -14.20
N LYS A 210 24.65 17.30 -12.97
CA LYS A 210 23.75 18.41 -12.63
C LYS A 210 24.55 19.73 -12.58
N THR A 211 23.88 20.84 -12.88
CA THR A 211 24.50 22.18 -12.80
C THR A 211 24.30 22.75 -11.41
N TRP A 212 25.40 23.06 -10.72
CA TRP A 212 25.36 23.59 -9.35
C TRP A 212 25.76 25.06 -9.31
N THR A 213 25.12 25.79 -8.40
CA THR A 213 25.45 27.17 -8.07
C THR A 213 26.20 27.16 -6.73
N GLY A 214 27.49 27.51 -6.78
CA GLY A 214 28.39 27.40 -5.62
C GLY A 214 29.03 26.01 -5.47
N GLY A 215 29.96 25.90 -4.52
CA GLY A 215 30.68 24.65 -4.22
C GLY A 215 31.63 24.20 -5.32
N ALA A 216 32.20 23.01 -5.13
CA ALA A 216 33.04 22.37 -6.13
C ALA A 216 32.76 20.88 -6.24
N ALA A 217 32.82 20.40 -7.48
CA ALA A 217 32.95 18.99 -7.79
C ALA A 217 34.14 18.38 -7.04
N ALA A 218 33.89 17.34 -6.26
CA ALA A 218 34.90 16.55 -5.59
C ALA A 218 34.84 15.10 -6.08
N ALA A 219 36.02 14.57 -6.41
CA ALA A 219 36.22 13.14 -6.50
C ALA A 219 36.32 12.59 -5.07
N ASP A 220 35.57 11.53 -4.74
CA ASP A 220 35.81 10.83 -3.48
C ASP A 220 37.19 10.16 -3.53
N ALA A 221 38.06 10.48 -2.56
CA ALA A 221 39.42 9.94 -2.48
C ALA A 221 39.46 8.42 -2.24
N LEU A 222 38.34 7.81 -1.85
CA LEU A 222 38.23 6.39 -1.51
C LEU A 222 37.86 5.49 -2.70
N GLY A 223 37.71 6.03 -3.92
CA GLY A 223 37.60 5.20 -5.13
C GLY A 223 36.40 4.26 -5.17
N TRP A 224 35.22 4.74 -4.78
CA TRP A 224 34.01 3.92 -4.77
C TRP A 224 33.53 3.57 -6.20
N PRO A 225 33.29 2.29 -6.51
CA PRO A 225 32.70 1.84 -7.78
C PRO A 225 31.16 1.91 -7.60
N ASP A 226 30.34 2.51 -8.47
CA ASP A 226 30.26 2.31 -9.92
C ASP A 226 29.71 3.57 -10.65
N GLY A 227 30.19 3.78 -11.88
CA GLY A 227 29.55 4.68 -12.85
C GLY A 227 30.33 5.93 -13.25
N ALA A 228 31.58 5.81 -13.70
CA ALA A 228 32.33 6.76 -14.57
C ALA A 228 32.26 8.30 -14.36
N GLY A 229 31.68 8.83 -13.27
CA GLY A 229 31.34 10.25 -13.18
C GLY A 229 31.08 10.79 -11.77
N ASN A 230 31.35 10.04 -10.70
CA ASN A 230 31.15 10.41 -9.30
C ASN A 230 31.63 11.82 -8.96
N THR A 231 30.72 12.78 -9.05
CA THR A 231 30.94 14.14 -8.57
C THR A 231 30.14 14.28 -7.29
N LEU A 232 30.80 14.04 -6.15
CA LEU A 232 30.27 14.54 -4.89
C LEU A 232 30.35 16.06 -4.97
N TRP A 233 29.28 16.77 -4.67
CA TRP A 233 29.39 18.21 -4.51
C TRP A 233 29.86 18.52 -3.12
N SER A 234 31.04 19.12 -3.04
CA SER A 234 31.69 19.50 -1.80
C SER A 234 31.49 20.98 -1.53
N ASP A 235 31.07 21.29 -0.31
CA ASP A 235 31.02 22.65 0.19
C ASP A 235 31.79 22.74 1.50
N THR A 236 32.67 23.75 1.57
CA THR A 236 33.46 24.10 2.76
C THR A 236 33.08 25.50 3.27
N SER A 237 32.03 26.09 2.69
CA SER A 237 31.53 27.42 3.02
C SER A 237 30.24 27.34 3.82
N ASP A 238 29.91 28.43 4.52
CA ASP A 238 28.61 28.59 5.19
C ASP A 238 27.51 29.04 4.19
N ALA A 239 27.82 29.18 2.90
CA ALA A 239 26.88 29.60 1.88
C ALA A 239 26.14 28.39 1.30
N LEU A 240 24.86 28.54 0.99
CA LEU A 240 24.09 27.45 0.40
C LEU A 240 24.59 27.16 -1.03
N VAL A 241 24.90 25.90 -1.30
CA VAL A 241 25.24 25.37 -2.62
C VAL A 241 24.03 24.62 -3.17
N THR A 242 23.51 25.02 -4.34
CA THR A 242 22.22 24.52 -4.85
C THR A 242 22.27 23.95 -6.26
N THR A 243 21.41 22.98 -6.52
CA THR A 243 21.06 22.46 -7.85
C THR A 243 19.54 22.29 -7.97
N SER A 244 19.06 21.85 -9.13
CA SER A 244 17.65 21.53 -9.35
C SER A 244 17.48 20.22 -10.12
N ILE A 245 16.41 19.51 -9.79
CA ILE A 245 15.91 18.32 -10.48
C ILE A 245 14.60 18.71 -11.16
N ASP A 246 14.44 18.37 -12.44
CA ASP A 246 13.15 18.56 -13.11
C ASP A 246 12.19 17.43 -12.72
N THR A 247 11.00 17.80 -12.25
CA THR A 247 9.96 16.87 -11.79
C THR A 247 8.69 16.98 -12.62
N ALA A 248 8.74 17.64 -13.78
CA ALA A 248 7.57 17.85 -14.63
C ALA A 248 6.89 16.54 -15.09
N ASP A 249 7.67 15.48 -15.28
CA ASP A 249 7.20 14.17 -15.74
C ASP A 249 6.77 13.23 -14.59
N VAL A 250 6.89 13.67 -13.32
CA VAL A 250 6.41 12.91 -12.16
C VAL A 250 4.90 13.13 -12.02
N LEU A 251 4.13 12.05 -11.81
CA LEU A 251 2.69 12.18 -11.59
C LEU A 251 2.38 13.12 -10.40
N PRO A 252 1.31 13.91 -10.47
CA PRO A 252 0.90 14.75 -9.35
C PRO A 252 0.65 13.94 -8.07
N GLY A 253 1.31 14.32 -6.99
CA GLY A 253 1.24 13.62 -5.71
C GLY A 253 2.22 14.16 -4.67
N GLU A 254 2.28 13.50 -3.53
CA GLU A 254 3.20 13.74 -2.45
C GLU A 254 4.32 12.71 -2.49
N TYR A 255 5.55 13.20 -2.29
CA TYR A 255 6.76 12.40 -2.40
C TYR A 255 7.69 12.71 -1.22
N LEU A 256 8.14 11.66 -0.53
CA LEU A 256 9.24 11.75 0.41
C LEU A 256 10.55 11.92 -0.37
N VAL A 257 11.23 13.04 -0.13
CA VAL A 257 12.54 13.31 -0.72
C VAL A 257 13.62 12.73 0.19
N LEU A 258 14.43 11.85 -0.36
CA LEU A 258 15.59 11.25 0.29
C LEU A 258 16.86 11.78 -0.37
N ALA A 259 17.89 12.12 0.42
CA ALA A 259 19.19 12.49 -0.09
C ALA A 259 20.27 11.56 0.46
N ARG A 260 21.12 11.05 -0.43
CA ARG A 260 22.28 10.25 -0.06
C ARG A 260 23.49 11.15 0.15
N CYS A 261 23.89 11.33 1.40
CA CYS A 261 24.88 12.34 1.79
C CYS A 261 25.78 11.89 2.95
N LYS A 262 26.90 12.61 3.15
CA LYS A 262 27.85 12.44 4.26
C LYS A 262 28.53 13.76 4.61
N SER A 263 29.15 13.82 5.79
CA SER A 263 30.05 14.90 6.20
C SER A 263 31.44 14.37 6.58
N ALA A 264 32.51 15.09 6.24
CA ALA A 264 33.89 14.68 6.54
C ALA A 264 34.34 14.90 8.00
N THR A 265 33.76 15.85 8.74
CA THR A 265 34.36 16.24 10.04
C THR A 265 33.41 16.93 11.01
N VAL A 266 32.39 17.64 10.50
CA VAL A 266 31.43 18.39 11.31
C VAL A 266 30.05 18.30 10.68
N HIS A 267 29.02 18.16 11.50
CA HIS A 267 27.62 18.46 11.19
C HIS A 267 27.42 19.39 9.97
N GLY A 268 26.57 18.99 9.04
CA GLY A 268 26.11 19.87 7.96
C GLY A 268 24.67 19.56 7.59
N ASP A 269 24.10 20.38 6.72
CA ASP A 269 22.68 20.30 6.39
C ASP A 269 22.47 20.07 4.91
N VAL A 270 21.44 19.29 4.60
CA VAL A 270 20.92 19.09 3.25
C VAL A 270 19.49 19.61 3.20
N TYR A 271 19.14 20.24 2.08
CA TYR A 271 17.91 20.98 1.90
C TYR A 271 17.16 20.51 0.65
N CYS A 272 15.83 20.54 0.68
CA CYS A 272 15.00 20.44 -0.52
C CYS A 272 13.79 21.37 -0.48
N GLY A 273 13.31 21.81 -1.65
CA GLY A 273 12.09 22.61 -1.73
C GLY A 273 11.69 23.00 -3.15
N ALA A 274 10.48 23.55 -3.30
CA ALA A 274 9.98 24.11 -4.55
C ALA A 274 10.66 25.43 -4.97
N SER A 275 11.45 26.01 -4.06
CA SER A 275 12.12 27.30 -4.20
C SER A 275 13.58 27.16 -3.76
N ALA A 276 14.48 27.94 -4.38
CA ALA A 276 15.88 28.03 -3.98
C ALA A 276 16.09 28.91 -2.72
N VAL A 277 15.01 29.43 -2.15
CA VAL A 277 15.05 30.27 -0.94
C VAL A 277 15.21 29.38 0.28
N LEU A 278 16.37 29.46 0.94
CA LEU A 278 16.74 28.62 2.09
C LEU A 278 15.65 28.53 3.18
N ALA A 279 14.99 29.64 3.50
CA ALA A 279 13.97 29.70 4.55
C ALA A 279 12.68 28.90 4.22
N GLU A 280 12.50 28.53 2.95
CA GLU A 280 11.35 27.77 2.44
C GLU A 280 11.69 26.30 2.19
N MET A 281 12.95 25.91 2.39
CA MET A 281 13.41 24.55 2.16
C MET A 281 13.25 23.68 3.42
N LEU A 282 12.82 22.45 3.21
CA LEU A 282 12.92 21.38 4.20
C LEU A 282 14.39 21.03 4.41
N THR A 283 14.74 20.56 5.60
CA THR A 283 16.14 20.32 5.97
C THR A 283 16.32 19.02 6.75
N ALA A 284 17.43 18.34 6.50
CA ALA A 284 17.92 17.26 7.33
C ALA A 284 19.36 17.54 7.78
N HIS A 285 19.60 17.28 9.05
CA HIS A 285 20.91 17.35 9.64
C HIS A 285 21.71 16.07 9.35
N VAL A 286 22.97 16.22 8.95
CA VAL A 286 23.85 15.14 8.55
C VAL A 286 25.08 15.10 9.45
N GLU A 287 25.16 14.03 10.23
CA GLU A 287 26.30 13.74 11.12
C GLU A 287 27.10 12.52 10.65
N ALA A 288 26.64 11.84 9.60
CA ALA A 288 27.22 10.60 9.12
C ALA A 288 28.55 10.86 8.37
N THR A 289 29.58 10.12 8.73
CA THR A 289 30.88 10.13 8.00
C THR A 289 30.89 9.23 6.78
N THR A 290 29.85 8.41 6.61
CA THR A 290 29.58 7.49 5.51
C THR A 290 28.37 7.95 4.71
N LEU A 291 28.31 7.62 3.42
CA LEU A 291 27.18 7.97 2.56
C LEU A 291 25.93 7.19 2.98
N GLU A 292 24.94 7.90 3.48
CA GLU A 292 23.69 7.32 3.98
C GLU A 292 22.50 8.07 3.40
N TRP A 293 21.36 7.38 3.33
CA TRP A 293 20.09 8.01 2.95
C TRP A 293 19.50 8.77 4.15
N HIS A 294 19.20 10.04 3.93
CA HIS A 294 18.53 10.93 4.88
C HIS A 294 17.19 11.40 4.32
N ALA A 295 16.13 11.30 5.12
CA ALA A 295 14.83 11.83 4.76
C ALA A 295 14.80 13.35 4.99
N LEU A 296 14.57 14.12 3.93
CA LEU A 296 14.48 15.58 3.98
C LEU A 296 13.05 16.03 4.34
N GLY A 297 12.05 15.31 3.85
CA GLY A 297 10.63 15.54 4.12
C GLY A 297 9.76 15.33 2.88
N VAL A 298 8.45 15.50 3.06
CA VAL A 298 7.46 15.28 2.00
C VAL A 298 7.20 16.58 1.24
N VAL A 299 7.22 16.50 -0.09
CA VAL A 299 6.96 17.62 -1.00
C VAL A 299 5.87 17.21 -2.00
N SER A 300 4.98 18.14 -2.33
CA SER A 300 4.02 17.96 -3.42
C SER A 300 4.72 18.19 -4.77
N LEU A 301 4.68 17.20 -5.64
CA LEU A 301 5.21 17.23 -7.00
C LEU A 301 4.05 17.14 -8.00
N PRO A 302 4.18 17.69 -9.22
CA PRO A 302 5.26 18.60 -9.64
C PRO A 302 5.25 19.89 -8.79
N THR A 303 6.42 20.44 -8.46
CA THR A 303 6.56 21.59 -7.54
C THR A 303 5.96 22.90 -8.06
N GLN A 304 5.59 22.95 -9.34
CA GLN A 304 4.89 24.07 -9.95
C GLN A 304 3.65 23.56 -10.69
N ALA A 305 2.47 24.06 -10.30
CA ALA A 305 1.23 23.86 -11.03
C ALA A 305 1.29 24.70 -12.32
N VAL A 306 1.51 24.06 -13.46
CA VAL A 306 1.87 24.77 -14.70
C VAL A 306 0.67 25.50 -15.32
N ARG A 307 0.82 26.81 -15.53
CA ARG A 307 0.47 27.43 -16.83
C ARG A 307 1.76 27.99 -17.45
N GLY A 308 2.31 27.30 -18.45
CA GLY A 308 3.31 27.82 -19.39
C GLY A 308 4.80 27.58 -19.10
N ALA A 309 5.20 27.04 -17.94
CA ALA A 309 6.59 26.64 -17.69
C ALA A 309 6.81 25.16 -18.07
N ALA A 310 7.83 24.88 -18.88
CA ALA A 310 8.17 23.53 -19.34
C ALA A 310 8.88 22.67 -18.28
N THR A 311 9.16 23.22 -17.09
CA THR A 311 9.91 22.54 -16.04
C THR A 311 9.26 22.77 -14.68
N ALA A 312 9.38 21.79 -13.78
CA ALA A 312 8.94 21.88 -12.39
C ALA A 312 10.14 21.57 -11.48
N PRO A 313 11.00 22.56 -11.17
CA PRO A 313 12.25 22.29 -10.46
C PRO A 313 11.99 21.98 -8.98
N LEU A 314 12.50 20.84 -8.52
CA LEU A 314 12.80 20.58 -7.12
C LEU A 314 14.23 21.05 -6.85
N TYR A 315 14.39 22.06 -6.00
CA TYR A 315 15.70 22.55 -5.60
C TYR A 315 16.30 21.66 -4.52
N ILE A 316 17.58 21.34 -4.66
CA ILE A 316 18.37 20.58 -3.70
C ILE A 316 19.54 21.45 -3.27
N GLY A 317 19.77 21.54 -1.97
CA GLY A 317 20.81 22.38 -1.40
C GLY A 317 21.68 21.60 -0.41
N ILE A 318 22.95 21.99 -0.31
CA ILE A 318 23.85 21.54 0.77
C ILE A 318 24.53 22.76 1.38
N LYS A 319 24.83 22.67 2.67
CA LYS A 319 25.59 23.69 3.38
C LYS A 319 26.42 23.06 4.48
N SER A 320 27.68 23.46 4.58
CA SER A 320 28.50 23.14 5.75
C SER A 320 28.18 24.10 6.90
N LEU A 321 28.14 23.60 8.14
CA LEU A 321 27.92 24.45 9.34
C LEU A 321 29.25 24.90 10.00
N ALA A 322 30.39 24.49 9.45
CA ALA A 322 31.72 24.82 9.94
C ALA A 322 32.79 24.60 8.84
N THR A 323 34.08 24.57 9.21
CA THR A 323 35.21 24.25 8.30
C THR A 323 35.22 22.82 7.74
N GLY A 324 34.13 22.06 7.89
CA GLY A 324 33.99 20.70 7.38
C GLY A 324 33.50 20.67 5.93
N THR A 325 33.60 19.51 5.31
CA THR A 325 33.10 19.29 3.94
C THR A 325 31.82 18.46 3.96
N MET A 326 30.76 18.99 3.35
CA MET A 326 29.51 18.26 3.09
C MET A 326 29.52 17.63 1.69
N TYR A 327 28.93 16.45 1.56
CA TYR A 327 28.85 15.73 0.29
C TYR A 327 27.46 15.17 0.04
N ILE A 328 26.98 15.31 -1.20
CA ILE A 328 25.75 14.67 -1.69
C ILE A 328 26.05 13.90 -2.98
N ASN A 329 25.45 12.71 -3.08
CA ASN A 329 25.68 11.77 -4.18
C ASN A 329 24.43 11.59 -5.04
N ALA A 330 23.28 11.34 -4.41
CA ALA A 330 22.03 11.04 -5.10
C ALA A 330 20.83 11.58 -4.33
N VAL A 331 19.73 11.77 -5.04
CA VAL A 331 18.41 12.10 -4.49
C VAL A 331 17.42 11.04 -4.98
N ALA A 332 16.59 10.54 -4.08
CA ALA A 332 15.51 9.63 -4.41
C ALA A 332 14.15 10.21 -4.03
N LEU A 333 13.14 9.92 -4.83
CA LEU A 333 11.74 10.30 -4.60
C LEU A 333 10.95 9.03 -4.29
N VAL A 334 10.38 8.94 -3.09
CA VAL A 334 9.52 7.81 -2.69
C VAL A 334 8.08 8.32 -2.62
N PRO A 335 7.15 7.81 -3.45
CA PRO A 335 5.77 8.27 -3.42
C PRO A 335 5.10 7.96 -2.07
N THR A 336 4.35 8.92 -1.53
CA THR A 336 3.56 8.76 -0.30
C THR A 336 2.06 8.69 -0.56
N THR A 337 1.58 9.35 -1.62
CA THR A 337 0.15 9.45 -1.96
C THR A 337 -0.54 8.09 -2.11
N TRP A 338 0.12 7.12 -2.73
CA TRP A 338 -0.46 5.80 -3.00
C TRP A 338 -0.08 4.74 -1.96
N GLY A 339 0.53 5.17 -0.85
CA GLY A 339 1.00 4.30 0.22
C GLY A 339 2.52 4.27 0.28
N MET A 340 3.05 4.37 1.50
CA MET A 340 4.47 4.29 1.79
C MET A 340 4.67 3.56 3.11
N CYS A 341 5.73 2.76 3.17
CA CYS A 341 6.27 2.28 4.41
C CYS A 341 7.75 2.66 4.53
N GLY A 342 8.26 2.71 5.75
CA GLY A 342 9.67 2.96 5.98
C GLY A 342 10.13 2.53 7.36
N TRP A 343 11.43 2.30 7.49
CA TRP A 343 12.09 1.88 8.71
C TRP A 343 13.48 2.52 8.80
N VAL A 344 13.86 2.93 10.00
CA VAL A 344 15.17 3.55 10.27
C VAL A 344 15.72 2.97 11.57
N GLY A 345 16.84 2.27 11.49
CA GLY A 345 17.38 1.43 12.56
C GLY A 345 18.09 2.15 13.71
N GLY A 346 18.22 3.48 13.68
CA GLY A 346 18.96 4.23 14.71
C GLY A 346 20.41 3.74 14.82
N ALA A 347 20.82 3.26 16.00
CA ALA A 347 22.14 2.67 16.24
C ALA A 347 22.22 1.17 15.89
N SER A 348 21.09 0.54 15.59
CA SER A 348 20.96 -0.87 15.23
C SER A 348 20.72 -1.07 13.73
N HIS A 349 20.96 -2.29 13.26
CA HIS A 349 20.60 -2.74 11.92
C HIS A 349 19.73 -4.00 12.01
N ALA A 350 18.96 -4.27 10.97
CA ALA A 350 18.11 -5.45 10.85
C ALA A 350 18.65 -6.37 9.75
N HIS A 351 18.62 -7.68 9.93
CA HIS A 351 18.87 -8.64 8.85
C HIS A 351 17.60 -8.99 8.09
N ALA A 352 16.43 -8.89 8.73
CA ALA A 352 15.14 -8.95 8.06
C ALA A 352 14.17 -7.87 8.54
N LEU A 353 13.36 -7.41 7.60
CA LEU A 353 12.23 -6.51 7.81
C LEU A 353 10.97 -7.14 7.22
N VAL A 354 9.89 -7.13 7.99
CA VAL A 354 8.59 -7.67 7.60
C VAL A 354 7.54 -6.57 7.75
N TRP A 355 6.77 -6.33 6.70
CA TRP A 355 5.63 -5.43 6.69
C TRP A 355 4.36 -6.26 6.67
N GLU A 356 3.58 -6.16 7.74
CA GLU A 356 2.30 -6.84 7.90
C GLU A 356 1.30 -5.85 8.47
N ASP A 357 0.11 -5.77 7.87
CA ASP A 357 -0.99 -4.91 8.33
C ASP A 357 -0.62 -3.41 8.48
N GLY A 358 0.33 -2.94 7.66
CA GLY A 358 0.80 -1.56 7.69
C GLY A 358 1.78 -1.24 8.83
N ILE A 359 2.27 -2.26 9.54
CA ILE A 359 3.31 -2.15 10.58
C ILE A 359 4.59 -2.80 10.07
N VAL A 360 5.74 -2.22 10.43
CA VAL A 360 7.07 -2.77 10.11
C VAL A 360 7.67 -3.44 11.33
N TYR A 361 8.14 -4.67 11.17
CA TYR A 361 8.81 -5.48 12.17
C TYR A 361 10.25 -5.76 11.72
N ALA A 362 11.21 -5.59 12.63
CA ALA A 362 12.62 -5.98 12.43
C ALA A 362 12.96 -7.18 13.32
N ASP A 363 13.92 -8.04 12.90
CA ASP A 363 14.31 -9.28 13.59
C ASP A 363 14.17 -9.26 15.12
N ASP A 364 13.38 -10.19 15.67
CA ASP A 364 13.18 -10.55 17.11
C ASP A 364 13.10 -9.40 18.13
N VAL A 365 12.96 -8.15 17.70
CA VAL A 365 12.96 -6.97 18.55
C VAL A 365 11.64 -6.24 18.33
N ALA A 366 10.75 -6.41 19.31
CA ALA A 366 9.51 -5.65 19.46
C ALA A 366 9.72 -4.13 19.70
N SER A 367 10.86 -3.53 19.28
CA SER A 367 11.19 -2.14 19.57
C SER A 367 11.43 -1.34 18.30
N LEU A 368 10.62 -0.28 18.16
CA LEU A 368 10.64 0.75 17.12
C LEU A 368 9.85 0.40 15.85
N ALA A 369 8.57 0.04 16.02
CA ALA A 369 7.56 0.35 15.02
C ALA A 369 7.56 1.87 14.79
N LYS A 370 8.14 2.31 13.67
CA LYS A 370 8.04 3.70 13.21
C LYS A 370 7.33 3.69 11.86
N SER A 371 6.01 3.66 11.90
CA SER A 371 5.22 3.98 10.71
C SER A 371 5.49 5.44 10.36
N LEU A 372 6.14 5.67 9.22
CA LEU A 372 6.12 6.96 8.54
C LEU A 372 5.05 6.99 7.43
N GLY A 373 4.08 6.07 7.42
CA GLY A 373 3.12 6.01 6.32
C GLY A 373 1.95 5.06 6.49
N HIS A 374 1.07 5.12 5.49
CA HIS A 374 -0.15 4.31 5.35
C HIS A 374 0.17 2.89 4.90
N GLN A 375 -0.75 1.94 5.14
CA GLN A 375 -0.64 0.58 4.60
C GLN A 375 -0.36 0.62 3.09
N LEU A 376 0.65 -0.13 2.62
CA LEU A 376 0.90 -0.28 1.19
C LEU A 376 -0.33 -0.92 0.56
N ARG A 377 -1.06 -0.14 -0.22
CA ARG A 377 -2.29 -0.57 -0.88
C ARG A 377 -2.16 -0.25 -2.34
N THR A 378 -2.24 -1.26 -3.18
CA THR A 378 -2.10 -1.04 -4.61
C THR A 378 -2.98 -1.94 -5.46
N LEU A 379 -3.27 -1.45 -6.65
CA LEU A 379 -3.94 -2.13 -7.76
C LEU A 379 -2.96 -2.75 -8.77
N GLY A 380 -1.65 -2.60 -8.54
CA GLY A 380 -0.59 -2.92 -9.48
C GLY A 380 0.45 -1.81 -9.55
N GLY A 381 1.12 -1.64 -10.68
CA GLY A 381 2.12 -0.59 -10.86
C GLY A 381 3.49 -0.99 -10.33
N SER A 382 4.10 -0.10 -9.56
CA SER A 382 5.50 -0.19 -9.16
C SER A 382 5.68 -0.01 -7.67
N LEU A 383 6.60 -0.77 -7.09
CA LEU A 383 7.13 -0.57 -5.76
C LEU A 383 8.50 0.10 -5.88
N ILE A 384 8.58 1.38 -5.55
CA ILE A 384 9.83 2.13 -5.49
C ILE A 384 10.47 1.82 -4.14
N VAL A 385 11.67 1.22 -4.11
CA VAL A 385 12.35 0.82 -2.87
C VAL A 385 13.71 1.49 -2.78
N VAL A 386 13.95 2.20 -1.68
CA VAL A 386 15.21 2.86 -1.36
C VAL A 386 15.70 2.38 -0.01
N GLY A 387 16.96 1.96 0.09
CA GLY A 387 17.51 1.52 1.36
C GLY A 387 19.02 1.55 1.37
N GLY A 388 19.59 1.54 2.57
CA GLY A 388 21.03 1.52 2.81
C GLY A 388 21.43 0.40 3.77
N ALA A 389 22.61 -0.16 3.56
CA ALA A 389 23.18 -1.15 4.46
C ALA A 389 23.93 -0.48 5.64
N ALA A 390 24.15 -1.24 6.71
CA ALA A 390 24.78 -0.80 7.95
C ALA A 390 26.28 -0.55 7.78
N ALA A 391 26.95 -1.40 6.99
CA ALA A 391 28.38 -1.35 6.75
C ALA A 391 28.73 -1.08 5.27
N SER A 392 27.73 -1.06 4.39
CA SER A 392 27.98 -0.92 2.96
C SER A 392 28.16 0.54 2.56
N VAL A 393 29.29 0.73 1.91
CA VAL A 393 29.74 1.91 1.21
C VAL A 393 29.43 1.80 -0.30
N ALA A 394 28.91 0.67 -0.74
CA ALA A 394 28.53 0.42 -2.13
C ALA A 394 27.31 1.27 -2.53
N PRO A 395 27.19 1.68 -3.80
CA PRO A 395 26.08 2.48 -4.28
C PRO A 395 24.76 1.71 -4.28
N THR A 396 24.85 0.40 -4.40
CA THR A 396 23.74 -0.51 -4.35
C THR A 396 23.88 -1.52 -3.22
N PHE A 397 22.75 -1.98 -2.73
CA PHE A 397 22.67 -2.95 -1.65
C PHE A 397 21.68 -4.04 -2.00
N GLN A 398 22.17 -5.28 -2.06
CA GLN A 398 21.33 -6.42 -2.41
C GLN A 398 20.49 -6.87 -1.20
N VAL A 399 19.19 -7.02 -1.43
CA VAL A 399 18.25 -7.63 -0.49
C VAL A 399 17.45 -8.70 -1.19
N THR A 400 17.04 -9.73 -0.46
CA THR A 400 15.98 -10.64 -0.91
C THR A 400 14.62 -9.96 -0.82
N LEU A 401 13.70 -10.30 -1.72
CA LEU A 401 12.36 -9.75 -1.78
C LEU A 401 11.31 -10.84 -1.63
N GLY A 402 10.50 -10.73 -0.59
CA GLY A 402 9.23 -11.42 -0.46
C GLY A 402 8.09 -10.41 -0.56
N ALA A 403 7.06 -10.75 -1.30
CA ALA A 403 5.84 -9.95 -1.34
C ALA A 403 4.63 -10.86 -1.50
N SER A 404 3.61 -10.62 -0.68
CA SER A 404 2.34 -11.30 -0.76
C SER A 404 1.18 -10.33 -0.61
N TYR A 405 0.03 -10.71 -1.12
CA TYR A 405 -1.19 -9.91 -1.00
C TYR A 405 -2.40 -10.81 -0.91
N VAL A 406 -3.50 -10.28 -0.39
CA VAL A 406 -4.78 -11.00 -0.32
C VAL A 406 -5.75 -10.38 -1.33
N PRO A 407 -5.97 -11.00 -2.50
CA PRO A 407 -6.95 -10.52 -3.45
C PRO A 407 -8.35 -10.46 -2.82
N ARG A 408 -9.13 -9.45 -3.22
CA ARG A 408 -10.55 -9.39 -2.86
C ARG A 408 -11.36 -10.12 -3.92
N TRP A 409 -12.18 -11.06 -3.47
CA TRP A 409 -12.94 -11.98 -4.32
C TRP A 409 -13.87 -11.30 -5.32
N GLU A 410 -14.59 -10.26 -4.88
CA GLU A 410 -15.51 -9.46 -5.72
C GLU A 410 -14.82 -8.78 -6.90
N GLN A 411 -13.50 -8.84 -6.91
CA GLN A 411 -12.64 -8.09 -7.79
C GLN A 411 -11.79 -9.03 -8.66
N LEU A 412 -12.05 -10.35 -8.62
CA LEU A 412 -11.48 -11.29 -9.56
C LEU A 412 -12.36 -11.32 -10.83
N PRO A 413 -11.78 -11.17 -12.03
CA PRO A 413 -12.53 -11.23 -13.27
C PRO A 413 -13.31 -12.55 -13.37
N SER A 414 -14.51 -12.50 -13.94
CA SER A 414 -15.33 -13.69 -14.18
C SER A 414 -14.75 -14.56 -15.30
N ALA A 415 -13.65 -15.28 -15.08
CA ALA A 415 -12.99 -16.19 -16.04
C ALA A 415 -12.63 -15.62 -17.44
N SER A 416 -12.98 -14.36 -17.74
CA SER A 416 -12.84 -13.70 -19.03
C SER A 416 -12.02 -12.42 -18.86
N GLY A 417 -10.68 -12.57 -18.83
CA GLY A 417 -9.70 -11.50 -19.00
C GLY A 417 -9.58 -10.50 -17.85
N LEU A 418 -8.35 -10.10 -17.53
CA LEU A 418 -8.06 -8.98 -16.63
C LEU A 418 -8.50 -7.67 -17.29
N PRO A 419 -9.38 -6.87 -16.66
CA PRO A 419 -9.69 -5.53 -17.14
C PRO A 419 -8.47 -4.61 -16.95
N THR A 420 -8.03 -3.93 -18.00
CA THR A 420 -7.15 -2.77 -17.90
C THR A 420 -7.92 -1.58 -17.27
N ILE A 421 -7.23 -0.57 -16.74
CA ILE A 421 -7.86 0.68 -16.25
C ILE A 421 -8.79 1.28 -17.32
N ALA A 422 -8.38 1.25 -18.60
CA ALA A 422 -9.21 1.70 -19.72
C ALA A 422 -10.53 0.90 -19.85
N SER A 423 -10.52 -0.40 -19.57
CA SER A 423 -11.73 -1.23 -19.59
C SER A 423 -12.62 -1.05 -18.35
N LEU A 424 -12.04 -0.67 -17.20
CA LEU A 424 -12.79 -0.26 -16.02
C LEU A 424 -13.51 1.07 -16.25
N VAL A 425 -12.87 2.01 -16.95
CA VAL A 425 -13.48 3.27 -17.39
C VAL A 425 -14.58 3.03 -18.41
N ALA A 426 -14.34 2.17 -19.40
CA ALA A 426 -15.35 1.79 -20.39
C ALA A 426 -16.56 1.05 -19.78
N ALA A 427 -16.35 0.32 -18.68
CA ALA A 427 -17.41 -0.35 -17.93
C ALA A 427 -18.15 0.55 -16.94
N GLY A 428 -17.77 1.83 -16.82
CA GLY A 428 -18.37 2.78 -15.87
C GLY A 428 -18.03 2.49 -14.40
N LEU A 429 -17.02 1.65 -14.14
CA LEU A 429 -16.54 1.30 -12.80
C LEU A 429 -15.46 2.26 -12.28
N ALA A 430 -14.92 3.09 -13.18
CA ALA A 430 -14.04 4.22 -12.89
C ALA A 430 -14.39 5.37 -13.84
N THR A 431 -14.23 6.61 -13.40
CA THR A 431 -14.34 7.79 -14.26
C THR A 431 -12.99 8.47 -14.33
N THR A 432 -12.53 8.76 -15.55
CA THR A 432 -11.41 9.69 -15.75
C THR A 432 -11.92 11.08 -15.45
N VAL A 433 -11.50 11.67 -14.34
CA VAL A 433 -11.70 13.09 -14.09
C VAL A 433 -10.68 13.82 -14.94
N ALA A 434 -11.13 14.39 -16.06
CA ALA A 434 -10.33 15.42 -16.72
C ALA A 434 -10.27 16.62 -15.77
N PRO A 435 -9.12 17.29 -15.60
CA PRO A 435 -9.10 18.56 -14.88
C PRO A 435 -10.09 19.50 -15.57
N GLU A 436 -11.09 19.98 -14.84
CA GLU A 436 -12.09 20.88 -15.38
C GLU A 436 -11.39 22.17 -15.83
N ASP A 437 -11.56 22.51 -17.11
CA ASP A 437 -11.21 23.82 -17.66
C ASP A 437 -12.12 24.85 -16.99
N ASP A 438 -11.65 25.45 -15.89
CA ASP A 438 -12.30 26.58 -15.25
C ASP A 438 -12.11 27.84 -16.10
N THR A 439 -12.83 27.85 -17.22
CA THR A 439 -13.02 29.01 -18.09
C THR A 439 -14.52 29.29 -18.20
N GLY A 440 -15.14 29.56 -17.05
CA GLY A 440 -16.38 30.34 -16.99
C GLY A 440 -16.04 31.84 -17.09
N PRO A 441 -16.75 32.62 -17.92
CA PRO A 441 -16.47 34.03 -18.11
C PRO A 441 -16.92 34.87 -16.91
N ASP A 442 -16.18 35.96 -16.66
CA ASP A 442 -16.56 37.10 -15.84
C ASP A 442 -18.08 37.36 -15.86
N GLU A 443 -18.75 37.34 -14.70
CA GLU A 443 -19.84 38.25 -14.41
C GLU A 443 -20.23 38.23 -12.91
N TYR A 444 -20.41 39.44 -12.37
CA TYR A 444 -20.98 39.86 -11.07
C TYR A 444 -20.03 40.29 -9.93
N LEU A 445 -19.68 41.58 -10.07
CA LEU A 445 -19.36 42.64 -9.09
C LEU A 445 -17.93 42.80 -8.56
#